data_AF-A0A094FXB7-F1
#
_entry.id   AF-A0A094FXB7-F1
#
_cell.length_a   1.000
_cell.length_b   1.000
_cell.length_c   1.000
_cell.angle_alpha   90.00
_cell.angle_beta   90.00
_cell.angle_gamma   90.00
#
_symmetry.space_group_name_H-M   'P 1'
#
loop_
_entity.id
_entity.type
_entity.pdbx_description
1 polymer ?
#
loop_
_entity_poly.entity_id
_entity_poly.type
_entity_poly.pdbx_seq_one_letter_code
_entity_poly.pdbx_strand_id
1 'polypeptide(L)'
;FSPSHLVPGVEPSADPVLQARLFSYPDTHRHRLGVNYQQIPVNAPLHAFNPFQRDGAMAVNGNYGANPNYPSSYCTLTYKQHSPITSDTHQKWSAQAVMHFNEVVPEQGDGGVGIANAGTDL
;
A
#
# COMPACT_ATOMS: atom_id res chain seq x y z
N PHE A 1 -12.50 4.75 3.34
CA PHE A 1 -12.19 3.37 2.91
C PHE A 1 -10.99 3.40 1.98
N SER A 2 -10.03 2.47 2.09
CA SER A 2 -8.89 2.35 1.17
C SER A 2 -8.51 0.87 1.03
N PRO A 3 -8.25 0.36 -0.19
CA PRO A 3 -7.77 -1.02 -0.37
C PRO A 3 -6.37 -1.23 0.20
N SER A 4 -5.60 -0.17 0.49
CA SER A 4 -4.30 -0.28 1.16
C SER A 4 -4.37 -0.49 2.67
N HIS A 5 -5.55 -0.39 3.29
CA HIS A 5 -5.74 -0.69 4.72
C HIS A 5 -5.95 -2.19 4.93
N LEU A 6 -4.85 -2.95 4.83
CA LEU A 6 -4.86 -4.41 4.90
C LEU A 6 -4.54 -4.92 6.32
N VAL A 7 -4.90 -6.19 6.57
CA VAL A 7 -4.56 -6.92 7.80
C VAL A 7 -3.44 -7.93 7.52
N PRO A 8 -2.62 -8.30 8.52
CA PRO A 8 -1.58 -9.31 8.32
C PRO A 8 -2.13 -10.60 7.71
N GLY A 9 -1.46 -11.10 6.66
CA GLY A 9 -1.86 -12.31 5.92
C GLY A 9 -2.73 -12.07 4.68
N VAL A 10 -3.14 -10.83 4.41
CA VAL A 10 -3.84 -10.44 3.16
C VAL A 10 -3.03 -9.42 2.41
N GLU A 11 -2.70 -9.71 1.15
CA GLU A 11 -1.84 -8.87 0.31
C GLU A 11 -2.47 -8.62 -1.07
N PRO A 12 -2.18 -7.48 -1.72
CA PRO A 12 -2.72 -7.16 -3.03
C PRO A 12 -2.01 -7.97 -4.11
N SER A 13 -2.77 -8.44 -5.11
CA SER A 13 -2.19 -9.05 -6.32
C SER A 13 -1.52 -8.03 -7.23
N ALA A 14 -0.75 -8.50 -8.22
CA ALA A 14 -0.11 -7.67 -9.23
C ALA A 14 -1.07 -7.16 -10.33
N ASP A 15 -2.35 -6.99 -10.02
CA ASP A 15 -3.32 -6.33 -10.89
C ASP A 15 -2.97 -4.82 -10.98
N PRO A 16 -2.72 -4.28 -12.19
CA PRO A 16 -2.32 -2.89 -12.35
C PRO A 16 -3.34 -1.88 -11.84
N VAL A 17 -4.64 -2.19 -11.95
CA VAL A 17 -5.71 -1.32 -11.44
C VAL A 17 -5.71 -1.33 -9.92
N LEU A 18 -5.56 -2.51 -9.31
CA LEU A 18 -5.47 -2.63 -7.86
C LEU A 18 -4.25 -1.88 -7.32
N GLN A 19 -3.09 -2.04 -7.96
CA GLN A 19 -1.85 -1.36 -7.57
C GLN A 19 -2.00 0.17 -7.58
N ALA A 20 -2.62 0.75 -8.62
CA ALA A 20 -2.91 2.18 -8.66
C ALA A 20 -3.81 2.62 -7.47
N ARG A 21 -4.83 1.83 -7.14
CA ARG A 21 -5.78 2.15 -6.06
C ARG A 21 -5.16 2.14 -4.68
N LEU A 22 -4.06 1.41 -4.45
CA LEU A 22 -3.35 1.42 -3.17
C LEU A 22 -2.85 2.83 -2.81
N PHE A 23 -2.48 3.62 -3.81
CA PHE A 23 -2.03 5.00 -3.66
C PHE A 23 -3.16 6.01 -3.74
N SER A 24 -4.08 5.88 -4.70
CA SER A 24 -5.07 6.93 -4.99
C SER A 24 -6.02 7.24 -3.84
N TYR A 25 -6.45 6.23 -3.08
CA TYR A 25 -7.41 6.39 -1.99
C TYR A 25 -6.85 7.17 -0.79
N PRO A 26 -5.69 6.82 -0.19
CA PRO A 26 -5.13 7.59 0.92
C PRO A 26 -4.77 9.01 0.50
N ASP A 27 -4.36 9.22 -0.76
CA ASP A 27 -4.11 10.57 -1.28
C ASP A 27 -5.39 11.41 -1.33
N THR A 28 -6.47 10.85 -1.90
CA THR A 28 -7.78 11.50 -1.94
C THR A 28 -8.31 11.78 -0.53
N HIS A 29 -8.07 10.91 0.45
CA HIS A 29 -8.44 11.17 1.84
C HIS A 29 -7.73 12.39 2.42
N ARG A 30 -6.41 12.51 2.19
CA ARG A 30 -5.62 13.66 2.66
C ARG A 30 -6.16 14.97 2.11
N HIS A 31 -6.54 15.00 0.83
CA HIS A 31 -7.12 16.18 0.21
C HIS A 31 -8.56 16.46 0.70
N ARG A 32 -9.42 15.44 0.74
CA ARG A 32 -10.86 15.61 1.02
C ARG A 32 -11.19 15.83 2.50
N LEU A 33 -10.47 15.16 3.40
CA LEU A 33 -10.76 15.16 4.84
C LEU A 33 -9.65 15.81 5.67
N GLY A 34 -8.47 16.02 5.08
CA GLY A 34 -7.29 16.54 5.76
C GLY A 34 -6.28 15.45 6.13
N VAL A 35 -5.09 15.89 6.55
CA VAL A 35 -3.94 15.03 6.84
C VAL A 35 -4.25 14.02 7.95
N ASN A 36 -4.97 14.45 8.99
CA ASN A 36 -5.31 13.64 10.15
C ASN A 36 -6.69 12.97 10.06
N TYR A 37 -7.15 12.61 8.85
CA TYR A 37 -8.47 11.96 8.63
C TYR A 37 -8.69 10.67 9.43
N GLN A 38 -7.59 10.02 9.87
CA GLN A 38 -7.61 8.81 10.68
C GLN A 38 -8.09 9.07 12.12
N GLN A 39 -8.04 10.33 12.60
CA GLN A 39 -8.49 10.70 13.94
C GLN A 39 -10.01 10.91 14.03
N ILE A 40 -10.71 10.95 12.89
CA ILE A 40 -12.17 11.03 12.85
C ILE A 40 -12.74 9.75 13.47
N PRO A 41 -13.71 9.80 14.42
CA PRO A 41 -14.15 8.63 15.18
C PRO A 41 -14.53 7.40 14.34
N VAL A 42 -15.13 7.60 13.16
CA VAL A 42 -15.52 6.49 12.26
C VAL A 42 -14.33 5.81 11.56
N ASN A 43 -13.21 6.53 11.41
CA ASN A 43 -12.00 6.03 10.75
C ASN A 43 -10.93 5.59 11.75
N ALA A 44 -11.12 5.88 13.04
CA ALA A 44 -10.12 5.65 14.06
C ALA A 44 -9.91 4.15 14.29
N PRO A 45 -8.66 3.65 14.19
CA PRO A 45 -8.37 2.28 14.58
C PRO A 45 -8.55 2.11 16.08
N LEU A 46 -9.16 1.01 16.50
CA LEU A 46 -9.40 0.72 17.93
C LEU A 46 -8.10 0.51 18.70
N HIS A 47 -7.10 -0.11 18.07
CA HIS A 47 -5.81 -0.42 18.67
C HIS A 47 -4.68 -0.11 17.69
N ALA A 48 -4.17 1.13 17.71
CA ALA A 48 -2.99 1.52 16.95
C ALA A 48 -2.12 2.47 17.76
N PHE A 49 -0.81 2.28 17.64
CA PHE A 49 0.18 3.16 18.24
C PHE A 49 1.33 3.38 17.25
N ASN A 50 1.49 4.62 16.79
CA ASN A 50 2.55 5.00 15.87
C ASN A 50 3.09 6.40 16.24
N PRO A 51 4.14 6.50 17.06
CA PRO A 51 4.64 7.80 17.55
C PRO A 51 5.36 8.62 16.47
N PHE A 52 5.63 8.04 15.29
CA PHE A 52 6.32 8.71 14.19
C PHE A 52 5.44 9.69 13.43
N GLN A 53 4.12 9.48 13.42
CA GLN A 53 3.18 10.41 12.81
C GLN A 53 2.77 11.47 13.85
N ARG A 54 3.31 12.69 13.69
CA ARG A 54 3.04 13.83 14.56
C ARG A 54 2.45 15.00 13.78
N ASP A 55 1.79 15.88 14.52
CA ASP A 55 1.31 17.19 14.09
C ASP A 55 0.35 17.12 12.90
N GLY A 56 0.32 18.18 12.08
CA GLY A 56 -0.60 18.35 10.96
C GLY A 56 -1.91 19.05 11.35
N ALA A 57 -2.63 19.54 10.35
CA ALA A 57 -3.90 20.21 10.56
C ALA A 57 -4.89 19.30 11.31
N MET A 58 -5.58 19.87 12.29
CA MET A 58 -6.59 19.18 13.11
C MET A 58 -6.07 17.93 13.86
N ALA A 59 -4.85 18.00 14.43
CA ALA A 59 -4.38 16.99 15.38
C ALA A 59 -5.12 17.14 16.73
N VAL A 60 -6.09 16.26 17.00
CA VAL A 60 -7.02 16.34 18.15
C VAL A 60 -6.80 15.24 19.19
N ASN A 61 -6.03 14.21 18.89
CA ASN A 61 -5.80 13.05 19.76
C ASN A 61 -4.69 13.22 20.82
N GLY A 62 -4.25 14.45 21.09
CA GLY A 62 -3.13 14.73 22.01
C GLY A 62 -1.74 14.48 21.43
N ASN A 63 -1.63 14.08 20.15
CA ASN A 63 -0.37 14.04 19.39
C ASN A 63 0.75 13.24 20.09
N TYR A 64 0.41 12.13 20.77
CA TYR A 64 1.37 11.29 21.53
C TYR A 64 2.19 12.01 22.62
N GLY A 65 1.82 13.23 23.02
CA GLY A 65 2.47 13.96 24.11
C GLY A 65 3.99 14.04 23.99
N ALA A 66 4.69 13.65 25.06
CA ALA A 66 6.15 13.69 25.17
C ALA A 66 6.87 12.45 24.59
N ASN A 67 6.15 11.50 23.97
CA ASN A 67 6.78 10.31 23.42
C ASN A 67 7.80 10.69 22.31
N PRO A 68 8.98 10.08 22.26
CA PRO A 68 9.92 10.33 21.16
C PRO A 68 9.29 10.05 19.79
N ASN A 69 9.47 10.95 18.83
CA ASN A 69 9.05 10.79 17.44
C ASN A 69 10.13 10.13 16.57
N TYR A 70 11.12 9.49 17.20
CA TYR A 70 12.23 8.78 16.60
C TYR A 70 12.56 7.53 17.44
N PRO A 71 13.26 6.52 16.89
CA PRO A 71 13.70 5.36 17.66
C PRO A 71 14.65 5.80 18.78
N SER A 72 14.21 5.71 20.03
CA SER A 72 14.96 6.17 21.21
C SER A 72 15.20 5.02 22.18
N SER A 73 16.37 5.01 22.83
CA SER A 73 16.73 4.02 23.85
C SER A 73 15.97 4.19 25.17
N TYR A 74 15.45 5.39 25.45
CA TYR A 74 14.70 5.68 26.69
C TYR A 74 13.24 5.18 26.63
N CYS A 75 12.69 4.99 25.43
CA CYS A 75 11.32 4.51 25.22
C CYS A 75 11.30 3.62 23.96
N THR A 76 11.68 2.36 24.14
CA THR A 76 11.80 1.40 23.05
C THR A 76 10.42 0.89 22.60
N LEU A 77 10.20 0.87 21.28
CA LEU A 77 8.97 0.34 20.69
C LEU A 77 9.06 -1.18 20.52
N THR A 78 8.02 -1.89 20.97
CA THR A 78 7.87 -3.33 20.76
C THR A 78 7.05 -3.61 19.52
N TYR A 79 7.67 -4.26 18.52
CA TYR A 79 6.99 -4.65 17.28
C TYR A 79 6.55 -6.12 17.36
N LYS A 80 5.32 -6.39 16.92
CA LYS A 80 4.85 -7.78 16.75
C LYS A 80 5.67 -8.42 15.64
N GLN A 81 6.35 -9.52 15.96
CA GLN A 81 7.04 -10.32 14.95
C GLN A 81 5.99 -10.95 14.03
N HIS A 82 6.13 -10.76 12.73
CA HIS A 82 5.40 -11.52 11.72
C HIS A 82 6.34 -12.58 11.16
N SER A 83 5.84 -13.78 10.91
CA SER A 83 6.62 -14.80 10.24
C SER A 83 7.10 -14.24 8.89
N PRO A 84 8.40 -14.35 8.55
CA PRO A 84 8.88 -13.90 7.27
C PRO A 84 8.18 -14.72 6.19
N ILE A 85 7.49 -14.06 5.27
CA ILE A 85 6.89 -14.76 4.14
C ILE A 85 8.05 -15.29 3.29
N THR A 86 8.16 -16.61 3.22
CA THR A 86 9.25 -17.27 2.48
C THR A 86 9.06 -17.02 0.99
N SER A 87 10.11 -16.55 0.30
CA SER A 87 10.06 -16.11 -1.11
C SER A 87 9.59 -17.18 -2.08
N ASP A 88 9.66 -18.45 -1.70
CA ASP A 88 9.32 -19.58 -2.56
C ASP A 88 7.81 -19.72 -2.84
N THR A 89 6.97 -19.03 -2.07
CA THR A 89 5.50 -19.04 -2.26
C THR A 89 4.98 -17.94 -3.19
N HIS A 90 5.82 -16.98 -3.58
CA HIS A 90 5.41 -15.79 -4.32
C HIS A 90 5.86 -15.79 -5.77
N GLN A 91 5.23 -14.92 -6.57
CA GLN A 91 5.54 -14.72 -7.98
C GLN A 91 7.00 -14.25 -8.15
N LYS A 92 7.72 -14.85 -9.12
CA LYS A 92 9.08 -14.45 -9.50
C LYS A 92 9.00 -13.51 -10.71
N TRP A 93 9.57 -12.32 -10.57
CA TRP A 93 9.60 -11.31 -11.63
C TRP A 93 10.93 -11.34 -12.38
N SER A 94 10.87 -11.37 -13.71
CA SER A 94 12.04 -11.26 -14.58
C SER A 94 11.71 -10.37 -15.79
N ALA A 95 12.12 -9.10 -15.78
CA ALA A 95 11.90 -8.17 -16.89
C ALA A 95 12.65 -6.83 -16.72
N GLN A 96 12.65 -6.02 -17.77
CA GLN A 96 12.93 -4.58 -17.73
C GLN A 96 11.62 -3.80 -17.49
N ALA A 97 11.72 -2.54 -17.05
CA ALA A 97 10.54 -1.69 -16.86
C ALA A 97 9.91 -1.34 -18.23
N VAL A 98 8.64 -1.72 -18.42
CA VAL A 98 7.84 -1.42 -19.62
C VAL A 98 6.76 -0.41 -19.26
N MET A 99 6.54 0.59 -20.12
CA MET A 99 5.72 1.77 -19.81
C MET A 99 4.21 1.61 -20.12
N HIS A 100 3.81 0.53 -20.78
CA HIS A 100 2.44 0.30 -21.22
C HIS A 100 1.91 -1.04 -20.70
N PHE A 101 0.61 -1.12 -20.42
CA PHE A 101 -0.07 -2.36 -20.04
C PHE A 101 -0.41 -3.16 -21.29
N ASN A 102 -0.23 -4.48 -21.29
CA ASN A 102 -0.53 -5.29 -22.47
C ASN A 102 -1.99 -5.07 -22.93
N GLU A 103 -2.18 -4.84 -24.23
CA GLU A 103 -3.51 -4.75 -24.85
C GLU A 103 -4.15 -6.14 -24.88
N VAL A 104 -5.44 -6.23 -24.52
CA VAL A 104 -6.22 -7.47 -24.70
C VAL A 104 -6.64 -7.54 -26.16
N VAL A 105 -5.86 -8.23 -26.98
CA VAL A 105 -6.25 -8.55 -28.37
C VAL A 105 -7.33 -9.62 -28.37
N PRO A 106 -8.41 -9.48 -29.18
CA PRO A 106 -9.41 -10.54 -29.32
C PRO A 106 -8.76 -11.81 -29.90
N GLU A 107 -9.09 -12.95 -29.30
CA GLU A 107 -8.64 -14.28 -29.67
C GLU A 107 -8.89 -14.55 -31.16
N GLN A 108 -7.82 -14.57 -31.97
CA GLN A 108 -7.88 -15.16 -33.30
C GLN A 108 -7.73 -16.67 -33.09
N GLY A 109 -8.79 -17.42 -33.41
CA GLY A 109 -8.92 -18.83 -33.08
C GLY A 109 -7.74 -19.66 -33.56
N ASP A 110 -6.85 -20.00 -32.63
CA ASP A 110 -6.13 -21.27 -32.55
C ASP A 110 -5.48 -21.34 -31.16
N GLY A 111 -5.75 -22.43 -30.44
CA GLY A 111 -5.48 -22.57 -29.01
C GLY A 111 -4.03 -22.31 -28.61
N GLY A 112 -3.83 -21.30 -27.77
CA GLY A 112 -2.58 -21.03 -27.06
C GLY A 112 -2.57 -19.60 -26.51
N VAL A 113 -2.50 -19.45 -25.18
CA VAL A 113 -2.35 -18.12 -24.55
C VAL A 113 -0.96 -17.56 -24.89
N GLY A 114 -0.87 -16.83 -26.00
CA GLY A 114 0.33 -16.14 -26.45
C GLY A 114 0.37 -14.71 -25.91
N ILE A 115 1.36 -14.42 -25.07
CA ILE A 115 1.72 -13.05 -24.68
C ILE A 115 2.58 -12.42 -25.79
N ALA A 116 1.99 -11.54 -26.60
CA ALA A 116 2.72 -10.77 -27.61
C ALA A 116 3.26 -9.48 -26.97
N ASN A 117 4.59 -9.31 -26.96
CA ASN A 117 5.22 -8.02 -26.68
C ASN A 117 5.07 -7.14 -27.93
N ALA A 118 4.53 -5.93 -27.78
CA ALA A 118 4.59 -4.92 -28.82
C ALA A 118 6.06 -4.55 -29.05
N GLY A 119 6.65 -5.08 -30.13
CA GLY A 119 7.97 -4.69 -30.60
C GLY A 119 7.95 -3.22 -31.01
N THR A 120 8.87 -2.43 -30.45
CA THR A 120 9.20 -1.12 -30.99
C THR A 120 10.31 -1.31 -32.02
N ASP A 121 9.93 -1.38 -33.29
CA ASP A 121 10.85 -1.18 -34.42
C ASP A 121 11.23 0.31 -34.50
N LEU A 122 12.53 0.59 -34.39
CA LEU A 122 13.22 1.71 -35.01
C LEU A 122 14.53 1.20 -35.61
#